data_AF-A0A328XDG2-F1
#
_entry.id   AF-A0A328XDG2-F1
#
_cell.length_a   1.000
_cell.length_b   1.000
_cell.length_c   1.000
_cell.angle_alpha   90.00
_cell.angle_beta   90.00
_cell.angle_gamma   90.00
#
_symmetry.space_group_name_H-M   'P 1'
#
loop_
_entity.id
_entity.type
_entity.pdbx_description
1 polymer ?
#
loop_
_entity_poly.entity_id
_entity_poly.type
_entity_poly.pdbx_seq_one_letter_code
_entity_poly.pdbx_strand_id
1 'polypeptide(L)'
;MHSGMYNVAATDEHLPLVKSVLHSTMHASVEAGAEEIEAPDLSSDSMVQAGAKAYDGLCAACHLKPSLESTVLRAGLNPMPPTFSDSTHQDPAQQFWVIKNGIKMTGMPAWGVTHDDQELWEIVAFLQRLPELSPQDYQDLVRPDSPMADQAKHDGHDHDHGDTSAMARSANDSHEPADDGHDHEHGDMTAMSEHKSASSGSASADAEPAAKLQLADSRQDASSSPQSTNDHYADGHTH
;
A
#
# COMPACT_ATOMS: atom_id res chain seq x y z
N MET A 1 35.81 6.55 4.20
CA MET A 1 35.68 5.10 3.96
C MET A 1 34.52 4.60 4.81
N HIS A 2 33.42 4.18 4.19
CA HIS A 2 32.31 3.53 4.88
C HIS A 2 32.56 2.02 4.84
N SER A 3 32.33 1.33 5.97
CA SER A 3 32.67 -0.08 6.10
C SER A 3 31.72 -1.03 5.37
N GLY A 4 30.52 -0.57 4.98
CA GLY A 4 29.49 -1.40 4.35
C GLY A 4 28.98 -2.55 5.22
N MET A 5 29.36 -2.61 6.51
CA MET A 5 29.05 -3.73 7.39
C MET A 5 27.60 -3.75 7.87
N TYR A 6 26.91 -2.61 7.78
CA TYR A 6 25.51 -2.52 8.14
C TYR A 6 24.65 -2.89 6.92
N ASN A 7 23.95 -4.03 7.01
CA ASN A 7 23.03 -4.45 5.96
C ASN A 7 21.80 -3.52 5.95
N VAL A 8 21.54 -2.90 4.81
CA VAL A 8 20.42 -1.98 4.58
C VAL A 8 19.29 -2.62 3.76
N ALA A 9 19.41 -3.89 3.40
CA ALA A 9 18.39 -4.58 2.64
C ALA A 9 17.07 -4.67 3.42
N ALA A 10 15.95 -4.35 2.78
CA ALA A 10 14.63 -4.45 3.38
C ALA A 10 14.23 -5.89 3.76
N THR A 11 14.97 -6.90 3.28
CA THR A 11 14.79 -8.31 3.66
C THR A 11 15.17 -8.61 5.10
N ASP A 12 15.95 -7.75 5.74
CA ASP A 12 16.47 -7.95 7.09
C ASP A 12 15.99 -6.85 8.04
N GLU A 13 15.58 -7.22 9.25
CA GLU A 13 15.28 -6.23 10.28
C GLU A 13 16.54 -5.50 10.73
N HIS A 14 16.38 -4.25 11.17
CA HIS A 14 17.43 -3.56 11.91
C HIS A 14 17.85 -4.38 13.13
N LEU A 15 19.14 -4.30 13.48
CA LEU A 15 19.66 -4.83 14.75
C LEU A 15 18.74 -4.40 15.93
N PRO A 16 18.46 -5.27 16.93
CA PRO A 16 17.44 -4.99 17.96
C PRO A 16 17.58 -3.63 18.66
N LEU A 17 18.82 -3.21 18.94
CA LEU A 17 19.10 -1.90 19.53
C LEU A 17 18.75 -0.75 18.57
N VAL A 18 19.13 -0.86 17.30
CA VAL A 18 18.83 0.15 16.28
C VAL A 18 17.32 0.23 16.04
N LYS A 19 16.64 -0.92 15.93
CA LYS A 19 15.18 -1.00 15.83
C LYS A 19 14.49 -0.29 16.99
N SER A 20 14.91 -0.57 18.23
CA SER A 20 14.32 0.03 19.43
C SER A 20 14.53 1.55 19.50
N VAL A 21 15.74 2.03 19.17
CA VAL A 21 16.05 3.46 19.13
C VAL A 21 15.20 4.16 18.07
N LEU A 22 15.20 3.67 16.81
CA LEU A 22 14.42 4.25 15.72
C LEU A 22 12.92 4.29 16.04
N HIS A 23 12.38 3.20 16.57
CA HIS A 23 10.97 3.11 16.93
C HIS A 23 10.59 4.11 18.04
N SER A 24 11.40 4.19 19.10
CA SER A 24 11.13 5.10 20.23
C SER A 24 11.27 6.57 19.81
N THR A 25 12.28 6.88 19.00
CA THR A 25 12.46 8.22 18.43
C THR A 25 11.31 8.61 17.50
N MET A 26 10.84 7.68 16.68
CA MET A 26 9.67 7.91 15.81
C MET A 26 8.44 8.27 16.65
N HIS A 27 8.10 7.49 17.68
CA HIS A 27 6.96 7.78 18.56
C HIS A 27 7.06 9.17 19.21
N ALA A 28 8.21 9.48 19.82
CA ALA A 28 8.42 10.78 20.47
C ALA A 28 8.37 11.96 19.47
N SER A 29 8.84 11.74 18.24
CA SER A 29 8.77 12.77 17.18
C SER A 29 7.35 13.01 16.69
N VAL A 30 6.53 11.95 16.57
CA VAL A 30 5.12 12.07 16.20
C VAL A 30 4.34 12.79 17.29
N GLU A 31 4.56 12.43 18.55
CA GLU A 31 3.89 13.06 19.71
C GLU A 31 4.23 14.55 19.79
N ALA A 32 5.52 14.91 19.74
CA ALA A 32 5.94 16.31 19.76
C ALA A 32 5.47 17.10 18.53
N GLY A 33 5.44 16.45 17.35
CA GLY A 33 5.00 17.09 16.11
C GLY A 33 3.48 17.31 16.03
N ALA A 34 2.71 16.54 16.78
CA ALA A 34 1.25 16.62 16.83
C ALA A 34 0.72 17.52 17.95
N GLU A 35 1.56 17.99 18.88
CA GLU A 35 1.16 18.72 20.09
C GLU A 35 0.31 19.98 19.81
N GLU A 36 0.62 20.70 18.73
CA GLU A 36 -0.05 21.95 18.35
C GLU A 36 -1.14 21.75 17.28
N ILE A 37 -1.47 20.50 16.93
CA ILE A 37 -2.43 20.21 15.86
C ILE A 37 -3.83 20.04 16.47
N GLU A 38 -4.71 20.96 16.14
CA GLU A 38 -6.12 20.88 16.50
C GLU A 38 -6.90 20.14 15.40
N ALA A 39 -7.53 19.03 15.77
CA ALA A 39 -8.38 18.29 14.84
C ALA A 39 -9.69 19.05 14.58
N PRO A 40 -10.11 19.19 13.31
CA PRO A 40 -11.44 19.70 12.98
C PRO A 40 -12.52 18.67 13.38
N ASP A 41 -13.79 19.01 13.19
CA ASP A 41 -14.88 18.04 13.32
C ASP A 41 -14.76 16.96 12.25
N LEU A 42 -14.50 15.71 12.67
CA LEU A 42 -14.30 14.56 11.80
C LEU A 42 -15.57 13.75 11.55
N SER A 43 -16.73 14.19 12.06
CA SER A 43 -17.99 13.44 12.02
C SER A 43 -18.78 13.59 10.71
N SER A 44 -18.32 14.42 9.78
CA SER A 44 -19.00 14.68 8.51
C SER A 44 -18.97 13.46 7.58
N ASP A 45 -20.16 12.97 7.17
CA ASP A 45 -20.30 11.84 6.24
C ASP A 45 -19.60 12.10 4.89
N SER A 46 -19.67 13.32 4.37
CA SER A 46 -18.98 13.69 3.12
C SER A 46 -17.46 13.62 3.27
N MET A 47 -16.95 13.99 4.44
CA MET A 47 -15.52 13.97 4.75
C MET A 47 -15.01 12.54 4.91
N VAL A 48 -15.78 11.68 5.59
CA VAL A 48 -15.52 10.23 5.70
C VAL A 48 -15.55 9.57 4.32
N GLN A 49 -16.51 9.91 3.47
CA GLN A 49 -16.62 9.32 2.13
C GLN A 49 -15.46 9.73 1.22
N ALA A 50 -15.06 11.00 1.23
CA ALA A 50 -13.89 11.47 0.50
C ALA A 50 -12.62 10.76 0.98
N GLY A 51 -12.46 10.67 2.31
CA GLY A 51 -11.37 9.93 2.95
C GLY A 51 -11.32 8.46 2.59
N ALA A 52 -12.47 7.78 2.49
CA ALA A 52 -12.55 6.37 2.09
C ALA A 52 -11.97 6.16 0.67
N LYS A 53 -12.34 7.03 -0.27
CA LYS A 53 -11.84 6.98 -1.66
C LYS A 53 -10.35 7.24 -1.72
N ALA A 54 -9.86 8.25 -0.98
CA ALA A 54 -8.43 8.54 -0.88
C ALA A 54 -7.66 7.38 -0.24
N TYR A 55 -8.16 6.79 0.84
CA TYR A 55 -7.55 5.63 1.50
C TYR A 55 -7.45 4.43 0.56
N ASP A 56 -8.49 4.11 -0.20
CA ASP A 56 -8.50 2.98 -1.14
C ASP A 56 -7.43 3.13 -2.22
N GLY A 57 -7.26 4.35 -2.75
CA GLY A 57 -6.26 4.65 -3.77
C GLY A 57 -4.82 4.80 -3.27
N LEU A 58 -4.62 5.28 -2.04
CA LEU A 58 -3.30 5.70 -1.54
C LEU A 58 -2.73 4.78 -0.45
N CYS A 59 -3.59 4.19 0.39
CA CYS A 59 -3.18 3.58 1.65
C CYS A 59 -3.44 2.07 1.68
N ALA A 60 -4.55 1.61 1.08
CA ALA A 60 -5.02 0.23 1.20
C ALA A 60 -4.04 -0.80 0.63
N ALA A 61 -3.20 -0.42 -0.33
CA ALA A 61 -2.16 -1.30 -0.88
C ALA A 61 -1.12 -1.71 0.18
N CYS A 62 -0.87 -0.87 1.19
CA CYS A 62 0.10 -1.11 2.27
C CYS A 62 -0.60 -1.48 3.59
N HIS A 63 -1.65 -0.76 3.96
CA HIS A 63 -2.35 -0.84 5.25
C HIS A 63 -3.58 -1.76 5.25
N LEU A 64 -3.96 -2.27 4.08
CA LEU A 64 -5.05 -3.22 3.86
C LEU A 64 -6.44 -2.61 4.05
N LYS A 65 -7.39 -3.14 3.29
CA LYS A 65 -8.83 -2.89 3.48
C LYS A 65 -9.42 -3.96 4.42
N PRO A 66 -10.62 -3.76 4.97
CA PRO A 66 -11.27 -4.78 5.80
C PRO A 66 -11.31 -6.13 5.09
N SER A 67 -11.04 -7.22 5.84
CA SER A 67 -10.97 -8.61 5.37
C SER A 67 -9.87 -8.96 4.35
N LEU A 68 -8.96 -8.02 4.04
CA LEU A 68 -7.78 -8.31 3.22
C LEU A 68 -6.60 -8.67 4.14
N GLU A 69 -6.06 -9.87 4.00
CA GLU A 69 -4.98 -10.36 4.87
C GLU A 69 -3.58 -9.84 4.48
N SER A 70 -3.33 -9.64 3.17
CA SER A 70 -2.03 -9.15 2.66
C SER A 70 -2.09 -8.71 1.20
N THR A 71 -1.08 -7.98 0.76
CA THR A 71 -0.80 -7.63 -0.65
C THR A 71 0.65 -7.94 -0.99
N VAL A 72 0.96 -8.05 -2.28
CA VAL A 72 2.36 -8.23 -2.75
C VAL A 72 3.25 -7.07 -2.29
N LEU A 73 2.75 -5.84 -2.33
CA LEU A 73 3.48 -4.66 -1.87
C LEU A 73 3.78 -4.75 -0.37
N ARG A 74 2.74 -4.99 0.46
CA ARG A 74 2.88 -5.10 1.92
C ARG A 74 3.89 -6.16 2.33
N ALA A 75 3.93 -7.30 1.63
CA ALA A 75 4.85 -8.39 1.93
C ALA A 75 6.33 -8.02 1.75
N GLY A 76 6.64 -7.02 0.91
CA GLY A 76 7.99 -6.53 0.66
C GLY A 76 8.41 -5.32 1.52
N LEU A 77 7.52 -4.78 2.34
CA LEU A 77 7.80 -3.60 3.16
C LEU A 77 8.44 -3.97 4.50
N ASN A 78 9.50 -3.25 4.85
CA ASN A 78 10.16 -3.33 6.14
C ASN A 78 10.45 -1.91 6.65
N PRO A 79 9.85 -1.48 7.78
CA PRO A 79 8.95 -2.27 8.63
C PRO A 79 7.62 -2.60 7.95
N MET A 80 7.00 -3.70 8.39
CA MET A 80 5.64 -4.05 7.94
C MET A 80 4.64 -3.01 8.46
N PRO A 81 3.80 -2.41 7.60
CA PRO A 81 2.82 -1.42 8.04
C PRO A 81 1.79 -2.01 9.02
N PRO A 82 1.24 -1.25 9.98
CA PRO A 82 0.11 -1.72 10.78
C PRO A 82 -1.16 -1.87 9.92
N THR A 83 -2.10 -2.69 10.39
CA THR A 83 -3.48 -2.70 9.88
C THR A 83 -4.36 -1.85 10.78
N PHE A 84 -5.38 -1.22 10.21
CA PHE A 84 -6.27 -0.33 10.97
C PHE A 84 -7.62 -0.98 11.31
N SER A 85 -8.03 -2.03 10.59
CA SER A 85 -9.33 -2.70 10.78
C SER A 85 -9.51 -3.35 12.16
N ASP A 86 -8.43 -3.72 12.85
CA ASP A 86 -8.48 -4.36 14.18
C ASP A 86 -7.91 -3.45 15.29
N SER A 87 -7.59 -2.19 14.97
CA SER A 87 -6.86 -1.30 15.88
C SER A 87 -7.81 -0.40 16.69
N THR A 88 -7.40 -0.06 17.91
CA THR A 88 -8.04 1.00 18.70
C THR A 88 -7.84 2.35 18.02
N HIS A 89 -8.84 3.24 18.14
CA HIS A 89 -8.76 4.62 17.66
C HIS A 89 -7.43 5.27 18.09
N GLN A 90 -6.63 5.65 17.10
CA GLN A 90 -5.41 6.43 17.32
C GLN A 90 -5.76 7.90 17.42
N ASP A 91 -4.92 8.68 18.10
CA ASP A 91 -5.09 10.12 18.21
C ASP A 91 -5.14 10.78 16.81
N PRO A 92 -6.19 11.56 16.47
CA PRO A 92 -6.33 12.13 15.13
C PRO A 92 -5.20 13.09 14.74
N ALA A 93 -4.66 13.86 15.69
CA ALA A 93 -3.57 14.80 15.42
C ALA A 93 -2.28 14.06 15.06
N GLN A 94 -1.97 12.96 15.76
CA GLN A 94 -0.85 12.09 15.40
C GLN A 94 -1.04 11.42 14.04
N GLN A 95 -2.24 10.93 13.73
CA GLN A 95 -2.52 10.36 12.41
C GLN A 95 -2.30 11.38 11.29
N PHE A 96 -2.85 12.59 11.45
CA PHE A 96 -2.67 13.68 10.51
C PHE A 96 -1.18 13.99 10.32
N TRP A 97 -0.42 14.10 11.42
CA TRP A 97 1.02 14.37 11.35
C TRP A 97 1.77 13.28 10.56
N VAL A 98 1.48 12.00 10.81
CA VAL A 98 2.11 10.87 10.12
C VAL A 98 1.74 10.86 8.64
N ILE A 99 0.48 11.08 8.28
CA ILE A 99 0.03 11.11 6.88
C ILE A 99 0.70 12.27 6.14
N LYS A 100 0.72 13.45 6.76
CA LYS A 100 1.30 14.66 6.17
C LYS A 100 2.81 14.53 5.92
N ASN A 101 3.54 13.99 6.88
CA ASN A 101 5.00 14.00 6.88
C ASN A 101 5.65 12.67 6.46
N GLY A 102 4.89 11.58 6.46
CA GLY A 102 5.43 10.23 6.28
C GLY A 102 6.33 9.81 7.43
N ILE A 103 6.98 8.64 7.28
CA ILE A 103 7.97 8.17 8.25
C ILE A 103 9.26 7.84 7.52
N LYS A 104 10.33 8.57 7.85
CA LYS A 104 11.65 8.36 7.27
C LYS A 104 12.17 6.94 7.55
N MET A 105 12.93 6.39 6.61
CA MET A 105 13.44 5.00 6.65
C MET A 105 12.33 3.94 6.64
N THR A 106 11.19 4.26 6.03
CA THR A 106 10.09 3.31 5.80
C THR A 106 9.53 3.50 4.39
N GLY A 107 8.58 2.65 3.99
CA GLY A 107 7.79 2.85 2.77
C GLY A 107 6.65 3.85 2.90
N MET A 108 6.47 4.53 4.05
CA MET A 108 5.39 5.50 4.28
C MET A 108 5.78 6.88 3.72
N PRO A 109 5.15 7.34 2.62
CA PRO A 109 5.50 8.62 1.99
C PRO A 109 4.89 9.82 2.73
N ALA A 110 5.40 11.02 2.43
CA ALA A 110 4.89 12.29 2.95
C ALA A 110 3.79 12.86 2.03
N TRP A 111 2.52 12.63 2.36
CA TRP A 111 1.41 13.04 1.49
C TRP A 111 1.16 14.54 1.48
N GLY A 112 1.65 15.29 2.47
CA GLY A 112 1.57 16.76 2.49
C GLY A 112 2.39 17.44 1.39
N VAL A 113 3.20 16.69 0.64
CA VAL A 113 3.87 17.18 -0.58
C VAL A 113 2.91 17.24 -1.76
N THR A 114 1.87 16.41 -1.79
CA THR A 114 0.98 16.24 -2.95
C THR A 114 -0.49 16.55 -2.66
N HIS A 115 -0.90 16.62 -1.40
CA HIS A 115 -2.28 16.87 -0.97
C HIS A 115 -2.31 18.01 0.06
N ASP A 116 -3.40 18.76 0.09
CA ASP A 116 -3.62 19.81 1.08
C ASP A 116 -4.17 19.29 2.42
N ASP A 117 -4.16 20.14 3.44
CA ASP A 117 -4.55 19.73 4.80
C ASP A 117 -6.01 19.24 4.87
N GLN A 118 -6.91 19.75 4.02
CA GLN A 118 -8.31 19.33 4.01
C GLN A 118 -8.42 17.88 3.51
N GLU A 119 -7.76 17.56 2.41
CA GLU A 119 -7.70 16.19 1.86
C GLU A 119 -7.06 15.21 2.86
N LEU A 120 -6.05 15.65 3.61
CA LEU A 120 -5.42 14.81 4.64
C LEU A 120 -6.36 14.56 5.84
N TRP A 121 -7.11 15.58 6.26
CA TRP A 121 -8.11 15.42 7.32
C TRP A 121 -9.26 14.49 6.91
N GLU A 122 -9.65 14.48 5.64
CA GLU A 122 -10.62 13.52 5.09
C GLU A 122 -10.15 12.08 5.30
N ILE A 123 -8.89 11.79 4.99
CA ILE A 123 -8.30 10.46 5.26
C ILE A 123 -8.37 10.13 6.76
N VAL A 124 -8.01 11.07 7.63
CA VAL A 124 -8.07 10.87 9.09
C VAL A 124 -9.50 10.60 9.56
N ALA A 125 -10.50 11.34 9.05
CA ALA A 125 -11.90 11.12 9.37
C ALA A 125 -12.35 9.70 9.02
N PHE A 126 -11.95 9.22 7.84
CA PHE A 126 -12.20 7.85 7.45
C PHE A 126 -11.50 6.83 8.34
N LEU A 127 -10.23 7.06 8.70
CA LEU A 127 -9.49 6.17 9.60
C LEU A 127 -10.12 6.06 10.99
N GLN A 128 -10.77 7.12 11.47
CA GLN A 128 -11.55 7.05 12.72
C GLN A 128 -12.77 6.14 12.60
N ARG A 129 -13.36 6.00 11.40
CA ARG A 129 -14.54 5.16 11.19
C ARG A 129 -14.20 3.73 10.81
N LEU A 130 -13.04 3.52 10.17
CA LEU A 130 -12.60 2.25 9.58
C LEU A 130 -12.70 1.01 10.50
N PRO A 131 -12.33 1.06 11.80
CA PRO A 131 -12.42 -0.11 12.69
C PRO A 131 -13.85 -0.62 12.90
N GLU A 132 -14.86 0.22 12.63
CA GLU A 132 -16.27 -0.10 12.85
C GLU A 132 -16.99 -0.58 11.58
N LEU A 133 -16.31 -0.55 10.43
CA LEU A 133 -16.90 -0.88 9.13
C LEU A 133 -16.89 -2.37 8.85
N SER A 134 -18.01 -2.90 8.35
CA SER A 134 -17.99 -4.20 7.69
C SER A 134 -17.30 -4.08 6.31
N PRO A 135 -16.87 -5.21 5.72
CA PRO A 135 -16.35 -5.20 4.34
C PRO A 135 -17.35 -4.60 3.34
N GLN A 136 -18.65 -4.79 3.56
CA GLN A 136 -19.68 -4.22 2.69
C GLN A 136 -19.78 -2.70 2.84
N ASP A 137 -19.78 -2.19 4.07
CA ASP A 137 -19.85 -0.73 4.32
C ASP A 137 -18.64 -0.02 3.71
N TYR A 138 -17.45 -0.63 3.80
CA TYR A 138 -16.26 -0.13 3.11
C TYR A 138 -16.47 -0.04 1.59
N GLN A 139 -16.99 -1.11 0.96
CA GLN A 139 -17.23 -1.13 -0.48
C GLN A 139 -18.26 -0.08 -0.92
N ASP A 140 -19.25 0.19 -0.07
CA ASP A 140 -20.24 1.22 -0.36
C ASP A 140 -19.64 2.62 -0.23
N LEU A 141 -18.76 2.91 0.74
CA LEU A 141 -18.11 4.22 0.85
C LEU A 141 -17.19 4.56 -0.33
N VAL A 142 -16.43 3.58 -0.83
CA VAL A 142 -15.45 3.80 -1.92
C VAL A 142 -16.11 3.88 -3.31
N ARG A 143 -17.37 3.46 -3.45
CA ARG A 143 -18.05 3.46 -4.74
C ARG A 143 -18.27 4.92 -5.23
N PRO A 144 -18.06 5.20 -6.53
CA PRO A 144 -18.24 6.55 -7.09
C PRO A 144 -19.64 7.14 -6.82
N ASP A 145 -20.69 6.32 -6.88
CA ASP A 145 -22.11 6.74 -6.79
C ASP A 145 -22.81 6.32 -5.47
N SER A 146 -22.07 6.24 -4.36
CA SER A 146 -22.69 5.80 -3.10
C SER A 146 -23.77 6.78 -2.64
N PRO A 147 -24.97 6.30 -2.24
CA PRO A 147 -26.12 7.15 -1.90
C PRO A 147 -25.90 8.06 -0.67
N MET A 148 -24.77 7.96 0.02
CA MET A 148 -24.38 8.87 1.11
C MET A 148 -23.97 10.26 0.62
N ALA A 149 -23.48 10.39 -0.63
CA ALA A 149 -23.11 11.69 -1.22
C ALA A 149 -24.33 12.58 -1.52
N ASP A 150 -25.49 11.97 -1.78
CA ASP A 150 -26.70 12.67 -2.23
C ASP A 150 -27.65 13.07 -1.09
N GLN A 151 -27.42 12.61 0.14
CA GLN A 151 -28.28 12.94 1.28
C GLN A 151 -28.05 14.35 1.86
N ALA A 152 -27.01 15.06 1.42
CA ALA A 152 -26.80 16.47 1.79
C ALA A 152 -27.48 17.47 0.83
N LYS A 153 -28.16 17.02 -0.24
CA LYS A 153 -28.93 17.87 -1.16
C LYS A 153 -30.17 17.15 -1.70
N HIS A 154 -31.21 17.03 -0.87
CA HIS A 154 -32.57 16.81 -1.38
C HIS A 154 -33.57 17.70 -0.63
N ASP A 155 -33.49 19.00 -0.91
CA ASP A 155 -34.66 19.88 -0.82
C ASP A 155 -35.54 19.64 -2.05
N GLY A 156 -36.48 18.71 -1.92
CA GLY A 156 -37.77 18.86 -2.59
C GLY A 156 -38.11 17.94 -3.77
N HIS A 157 -39.27 17.30 -3.56
CA HIS A 157 -40.28 16.84 -4.52
C HIS A 157 -40.14 15.43 -5.08
N ASP A 158 -40.98 14.58 -4.48
CA ASP A 158 -41.42 13.27 -4.97
C ASP A 158 -41.78 13.31 -6.46
N HIS A 159 -41.22 12.38 -7.21
CA HIS A 159 -41.78 11.97 -8.49
C HIS A 159 -42.16 10.49 -8.44
N ASP A 160 -43.47 10.30 -8.35
CA ASP A 160 -44.22 9.08 -8.57
C ASP A 160 -43.86 8.47 -9.93
N HIS A 161 -43.27 7.27 -9.92
CA HIS A 161 -43.14 6.46 -11.12
C HIS A 161 -44.35 5.54 -11.23
N GLY A 162 -45.35 6.03 -11.95
CA GLY A 162 -46.54 5.29 -12.33
C GLY A 162 -46.21 3.97 -13.06
N ASP A 163 -46.99 2.97 -12.70
CA ASP A 163 -47.07 1.60 -13.19
C ASP A 163 -46.85 1.43 -14.72
N THR A 164 -45.76 0.74 -15.12
CA THR A 164 -45.48 0.38 -16.52
C THR A 164 -46.06 -0.99 -16.93
N SER A 165 -47.13 -1.47 -16.29
CA SER A 165 -47.81 -2.73 -16.66
C SER A 165 -48.43 -2.74 -18.07
N ALA A 166 -48.30 -1.66 -18.86
CA ALA A 166 -48.84 -1.53 -20.21
C ALA A 166 -47.85 -1.85 -21.35
N MET A 167 -46.56 -2.09 -21.11
CA MET A 167 -45.57 -2.33 -22.18
C MET A 167 -45.30 -3.83 -22.50
N ALA A 168 -46.01 -4.76 -21.87
CA ALA A 168 -45.83 -6.19 -22.09
C ALA A 168 -46.94 -6.80 -22.97
N ARG A 169 -47.16 -6.30 -24.20
CA ARG A 169 -47.98 -6.99 -25.22
C ARG A 169 -47.56 -6.54 -26.63
N SER A 170 -47.11 -7.49 -27.46
CA SER A 170 -46.89 -7.40 -28.93
C SER A 170 -45.56 -6.73 -29.34
N ALA A 171 -44.78 -7.23 -30.30
CA ALA A 171 -44.85 -8.42 -31.13
C ALA A 171 -43.45 -8.70 -31.71
N ASN A 172 -43.18 -9.99 -31.86
CA ASN A 172 -42.26 -10.62 -32.80
C ASN A 172 -41.98 -9.80 -34.08
N ASP A 173 -40.73 -9.38 -34.28
CA ASP A 173 -40.19 -9.19 -35.63
C ASP A 173 -38.69 -9.51 -35.66
N SER A 174 -38.31 -10.25 -36.70
CA SER A 174 -37.01 -10.88 -36.90
C SER A 174 -36.18 -9.99 -37.82
N HIS A 175 -34.98 -9.58 -37.41
CA HIS A 175 -34.00 -8.97 -38.32
C HIS A 175 -32.61 -9.56 -38.06
N GLU A 176 -32.00 -10.06 -39.14
CA GLU A 176 -30.70 -10.69 -39.25
C GLU A 176 -29.53 -9.72 -38.96
N PRO A 177 -28.35 -10.24 -38.57
CA PRO A 177 -27.18 -9.41 -38.27
C PRO A 177 -26.40 -9.05 -39.54
N ALA A 178 -26.08 -7.76 -39.68
CA ALA A 178 -25.07 -7.28 -40.62
C ALA A 178 -23.68 -7.38 -39.97
N ASP A 179 -22.84 -8.11 -40.69
CA ASP A 179 -21.39 -8.32 -40.56
C ASP A 179 -20.63 -7.01 -40.83
N ASP A 180 -19.81 -6.57 -39.87
CA ASP A 180 -18.71 -5.63 -40.09
C ASP A 180 -17.51 -6.11 -39.26
N GLY A 181 -16.64 -6.87 -39.92
CA GLY A 181 -15.44 -7.46 -39.35
C GLY A 181 -14.37 -6.45 -38.99
N HIS A 182 -13.80 -6.63 -37.80
CA HIS A 182 -12.47 -6.12 -37.44
C HIS A 182 -11.63 -7.26 -36.86
N ASP A 183 -10.67 -7.70 -37.67
CA ASP A 183 -9.65 -8.67 -37.32
C ASP A 183 -8.71 -8.10 -36.24
N HIS A 184 -8.69 -8.74 -35.07
CA HIS A 184 -7.58 -8.63 -34.13
C HIS A 184 -6.97 -10.02 -33.93
N GLU A 185 -5.78 -10.18 -34.51
CA GLU A 185 -4.95 -11.36 -34.45
C GLU A 185 -4.49 -11.62 -33.00
N HIS A 186 -5.00 -12.69 -32.39
CA HIS A 186 -4.49 -13.23 -31.14
C HIS A 186 -3.48 -14.35 -31.45
N GLY A 187 -2.20 -14.06 -31.25
CA GLY A 187 -1.15 -15.08 -31.26
C GLY A 187 -1.19 -15.92 -29.99
N ASP A 188 -1.72 -17.14 -30.08
CA ASP A 188 -1.49 -18.23 -29.13
C ASP A 188 -0.25 -19.03 -29.57
N MET A 189 0.70 -19.19 -28.65
CA MET A 189 1.77 -20.17 -28.75
C MET A 189 1.92 -20.86 -27.38
N THR A 190 0.91 -21.65 -27.03
CA THR A 190 1.05 -22.79 -26.12
C THR A 190 2.11 -23.76 -26.64
N ALA A 191 3.28 -23.80 -26.00
CA ALA A 191 4.16 -24.97 -25.98
C ALA A 191 5.28 -24.78 -24.94
N MET A 192 5.17 -25.44 -23.79
CA MET A 192 6.24 -26.23 -23.14
C MET A 192 5.63 -26.95 -21.93
N SER A 193 4.99 -28.08 -22.21
CA SER A 193 4.68 -29.10 -21.21
C SER A 193 5.84 -30.10 -21.14
N GLU A 194 6.10 -30.55 -19.91
CA GLU A 194 6.72 -31.83 -19.53
C GLU A 194 8.26 -31.97 -19.52
N HIS A 195 8.82 -31.93 -18.30
CA HIS A 195 9.80 -32.92 -17.86
C HIS A 195 9.47 -33.45 -16.46
N LYS A 196 8.66 -34.51 -16.47
CA LYS A 196 8.70 -35.76 -15.68
C LYS A 196 9.55 -35.81 -14.39
N SER A 197 8.85 -36.13 -13.30
CA SER A 197 9.35 -36.62 -12.01
C SER A 197 10.11 -37.96 -12.06
N ALA A 198 11.11 -38.10 -11.20
CA ALA A 198 11.57 -39.35 -10.57
C ALA A 198 12.24 -38.96 -9.22
N SER A 199 11.58 -39.17 -8.08
CA SER A 199 11.66 -40.34 -7.20
C SER A 199 13.01 -40.56 -6.50
N SER A 200 12.96 -40.41 -5.17
CA SER A 200 13.56 -41.25 -4.11
C SER A 200 15.08 -41.34 -3.95
N GLY A 201 15.55 -41.01 -2.75
CA GLY A 201 16.81 -41.52 -2.20
C GLY A 201 17.21 -40.86 -0.88
N SER A 202 16.77 -41.41 0.26
CA SER A 202 17.31 -41.08 1.58
C SER A 202 18.63 -41.83 1.81
N ALA A 203 19.66 -41.17 2.33
CA ALA A 203 20.68 -41.83 3.14
C ALA A 203 21.47 -40.79 3.97
N SER A 204 21.45 -41.01 5.27
CA SER A 204 22.23 -40.38 6.32
C SER A 204 23.72 -40.74 6.23
N ALA A 205 24.58 -39.88 6.81
CA ALA A 205 25.71 -40.21 7.70
C ALA A 205 26.97 -39.35 7.47
N ASP A 206 27.23 -38.52 8.47
CA ASP A 206 28.50 -38.35 9.19
C ASP A 206 29.77 -37.74 8.57
N ALA A 207 30.35 -36.86 9.41
CA ALA A 207 31.77 -36.62 9.70
C ALA A 207 32.58 -35.60 8.88
N GLU A 208 32.69 -34.41 9.49
CA GLU A 208 33.91 -33.57 9.59
C GLU A 208 35.15 -34.39 10.08
N PRO A 209 36.43 -33.96 9.86
CA PRO A 209 36.89 -32.63 10.25
C PRO A 209 38.01 -31.91 9.45
N ALA A 210 37.96 -30.58 9.60
CA ALA A 210 39.04 -29.58 9.77
C ALA A 210 40.48 -29.87 9.28
N ALA A 211 41.02 -28.97 8.46
CA ALA A 211 42.41 -28.50 8.59
C ALA A 211 42.72 -27.17 7.86
N LYS A 212 43.17 -26.20 8.67
CA LYS A 212 44.29 -25.24 8.47
C LYS A 212 44.13 -23.99 7.60
N LEU A 213 44.13 -22.86 8.33
CA LEU A 213 44.62 -21.55 7.93
C LEU A 213 46.02 -21.60 7.29
N GLN A 214 46.22 -20.83 6.21
CA GLN A 214 47.49 -20.16 5.94
C GLN A 214 47.26 -18.74 5.41
N LEU A 215 47.94 -17.81 6.06
CA LEU A 215 48.08 -16.39 5.80
C LEU A 215 49.11 -16.20 4.68
N ALA A 216 48.85 -15.31 3.71
CA ALA A 216 49.92 -14.72 2.90
C ALA A 216 49.56 -13.30 2.45
N ASP A 217 50.43 -12.39 2.86
CA ASP A 217 50.53 -10.96 2.63
C ASP A 217 51.02 -10.65 1.20
N SER A 218 50.52 -9.58 0.57
CA SER A 218 51.27 -8.77 -0.41
C SER A 218 50.59 -7.42 -0.63
N ARG A 219 51.37 -6.36 -0.39
CA ARG A 219 51.07 -4.94 -0.53
C ARG A 219 51.37 -4.42 -1.94
N GLN A 220 51.02 -3.14 -2.15
CA GLN A 220 51.47 -2.14 -3.15
C GLN A 220 50.55 -1.97 -4.37
N ASP A 221 50.24 -0.78 -4.89
CA ASP A 221 50.47 0.61 -4.48
C ASP A 221 49.49 1.52 -5.27
N ALA A 222 49.35 2.76 -4.80
CA ALA A 222 48.36 3.77 -5.19
C ALA A 222 48.49 4.35 -6.63
N SER A 223 47.36 4.83 -7.17
CA SER A 223 47.33 6.11 -7.90
C SER A 223 45.91 6.70 -7.88
N SER A 224 45.80 7.91 -7.33
CA SER A 224 44.58 8.67 -7.13
C SER A 224 44.37 9.70 -8.25
N SER A 225 43.14 9.82 -8.73
CA SER A 225 42.59 10.99 -9.40
C SER A 225 41.17 11.19 -8.90
N PRO A 226 40.72 12.40 -8.56
CA PRO A 226 39.41 12.60 -7.96
C PRO A 226 38.35 12.53 -9.05
N GLN A 227 37.74 11.36 -9.21
CA GLN A 227 36.43 11.29 -9.86
C GLN A 227 35.44 11.95 -8.92
N SER A 228 34.74 12.96 -9.41
CA SER A 228 33.48 13.42 -8.82
C SER A 228 32.53 12.22 -8.85
N THR A 229 32.43 11.52 -7.71
CA THR A 229 31.55 10.37 -7.55
C THR A 229 30.15 10.91 -7.33
N ASN A 230 29.44 11.11 -8.42
CA ASN A 230 27.99 11.23 -8.36
C ASN A 230 27.50 9.81 -8.00
N ASP A 231 27.27 9.58 -6.71
CA ASP A 231 26.92 8.28 -6.12
C ASP A 231 25.48 7.90 -6.49
N HIS A 232 25.26 7.60 -7.77
CA HIS A 232 24.00 7.04 -8.26
C HIS A 232 24.01 5.55 -8.02
N TYR A 233 23.25 5.08 -7.04
CA TYR A 233 22.97 3.67 -6.84
C TYR A 233 21.90 3.20 -7.85
N ALA A 234 21.82 1.89 -8.08
CA ALA A 234 20.82 1.30 -8.99
C ALA A 234 19.37 1.46 -8.49
N ASP A 235 19.18 1.98 -7.29
CA ASP A 235 17.90 2.37 -6.70
C ASP A 235 17.43 3.77 -7.16
N GLY A 236 18.24 4.50 -7.94
CA GLY A 236 17.88 5.80 -8.49
C GLY A 236 17.89 6.95 -7.49
N HIS A 237 18.40 6.74 -6.27
CA HIS A 237 18.50 7.78 -5.26
C HIS A 237 19.89 8.42 -5.22
N THR A 238 19.91 9.75 -5.11
CA THR A 238 21.10 10.51 -4.72
C THR A 238 21.04 10.75 -3.21
N HIS A 239 22.05 10.27 -2.49
CA HIS A 239 22.15 10.44 -1.04
C HIS A 239 23.08 11.60 -0.64
#